data_AF-A0A2G2Y8L3-F1
#
_entry.id   AF-A0A2G2Y8L3-F1
#
_cell.length_a   1.000
_cell.length_b   1.000
_cell.length_c   1.000
_cell.angle_alpha   90.00
_cell.angle_beta   90.00
_cell.angle_gamma   90.00
#
_symmetry.space_group_name_H-M   'P 1'
#
loop_
_entity.id
_entity.type
_entity.pdbx_description
1 polymer ?
#
loop_
_entity_poly.entity_id
_entity_poly.type
_entity_poly.pdbx_seq_one_letter_code
_entity_poly.pdbx_strand_id
1 'polypeptide(L)'
;MLKVPQHQVAGHEAGVGKLGPLVDESGRFYKPLQGDERGSNEVAFYSSLPVHSGIPEHIRRFFPTFYGTELVEASDGSGLLLHLVLEDLALGRVNPSIMDIKIGSRTWAPEASEKYIEKCLKKDRESSSLPLGFRISGLQIYRSKELGFWKPGKKAAQKLSTEEVKLVLRRFVSSNTLNDLDSKPDCAFASTVYGGSTGILSQLLELKAWFEDQTIFHLYSCSILVIFEKELALEGKSPGAQIKLIDFAHVYEGRGVIDHNFLGGLCSLIKFIYKILTAPSESKIEVSAKADQKNLTASDNAVVADLKNLSDSDNGVETDQKNLTAYDNGVVTDRKNLPDSDNGVAADRKSLTNSHDGVVDDHKHITYSVNGVS
;
A
#
# COMPACT_ATOMS: atom_id res chain seq x y z
N MET A 1 18.01 -8.09 -27.42
CA MET A 1 19.19 -8.01 -26.52
C MET A 1 18.69 -7.54 -25.16
N LEU A 2 19.08 -8.20 -24.07
CA LEU A 2 18.67 -7.82 -22.71
C LEU A 2 19.48 -6.62 -22.20
N LYS A 3 18.82 -5.71 -21.49
CA LYS A 3 19.39 -4.48 -20.94
C LYS A 3 18.87 -4.22 -19.53
N VAL A 4 19.57 -3.42 -18.74
CA VAL A 4 19.09 -2.96 -17.43
C VAL A 4 17.93 -1.97 -17.63
N PRO A 5 16.79 -2.12 -16.93
CA PRO A 5 15.69 -1.17 -17.02
C PRO A 5 16.09 0.21 -16.50
N GLN A 6 15.94 1.24 -17.33
CA GLN A 6 16.33 2.61 -17.01
C GLN A 6 15.47 3.23 -15.89
N HIS A 7 14.21 2.82 -15.78
CA HIS A 7 13.22 3.47 -14.92
C HIS A 7 12.76 2.60 -13.73
N GLN A 8 13.57 1.62 -13.30
CA GLN A 8 13.29 0.84 -12.10
C GLN A 8 13.32 1.76 -10.87
N VAL A 9 12.26 1.78 -10.06
CA VAL A 9 12.17 2.67 -8.88
C VAL A 9 12.26 1.97 -7.53
N ALA A 10 11.94 0.68 -7.47
CA ALA A 10 11.90 -0.11 -6.24
C ALA A 10 12.46 -1.54 -6.47
N GLY A 11 12.28 -2.44 -5.51
CA GLY A 11 12.77 -3.82 -5.67
C GLY A 11 14.30 -3.95 -5.69
N HIS A 12 14.82 -4.94 -6.41
CA HIS A 12 16.24 -5.06 -6.72
C HIS A 12 16.54 -4.29 -8.00
N GLU A 13 17.64 -3.54 -8.03
CA GLU A 13 18.11 -2.84 -9.23
C GLU A 13 19.32 -3.59 -9.75
N ALA A 14 19.33 -3.93 -11.04
CA ALA A 14 20.48 -4.56 -11.67
C ALA A 14 21.67 -3.59 -11.73
N GLY A 15 22.87 -4.12 -11.56
CA GLY A 15 24.12 -3.38 -11.63
C GLY A 15 25.31 -4.33 -11.62
N VAL A 16 26.53 -3.77 -11.68
CA VAL A 16 27.76 -4.59 -11.66
C VAL A 16 27.80 -5.44 -10.39
N GLY A 17 27.76 -6.77 -10.55
CA GLY A 17 27.73 -7.73 -9.44
C GLY A 17 26.45 -7.70 -8.61
N LYS A 18 25.36 -7.10 -9.12
CA LYS A 18 24.09 -6.95 -8.40
C LYS A 18 22.94 -7.50 -9.25
N LEU A 19 22.36 -8.60 -8.77
CA LEU A 19 21.22 -9.23 -9.42
C LEU A 19 20.01 -8.30 -9.39
N GLY A 20 19.36 -8.15 -10.54
CA GLY A 20 18.15 -7.36 -10.69
C GLY A 20 17.47 -7.65 -12.03
N PRO A 21 16.39 -6.92 -12.33
CA PRO A 21 15.62 -7.15 -13.53
C PRO A 21 16.35 -6.71 -14.79
N LEU A 22 15.93 -7.28 -15.91
CA LEU A 22 16.35 -6.93 -17.27
C LEU A 22 15.11 -6.61 -18.12
N VAL A 23 15.31 -5.93 -19.24
CA VAL A 23 14.27 -5.66 -20.25
C VAL A 23 14.78 -5.95 -21.65
N ASP A 24 13.87 -6.19 -22.58
CA ASP A 24 14.18 -6.28 -24.02
C ASP A 24 13.45 -5.21 -24.85
N GLU A 25 13.69 -5.20 -26.16
CA GLU A 25 13.08 -4.25 -27.10
C GLU A 25 11.64 -4.66 -27.51
N SER A 26 11.20 -5.86 -27.12
CA SER A 26 9.86 -6.40 -27.38
C SER A 26 8.86 -6.04 -26.27
N GLY A 27 9.28 -5.28 -25.25
CA GLY A 27 8.43 -4.92 -24.13
C GLY A 27 8.32 -5.98 -23.04
N ARG A 28 9.36 -6.81 -22.88
CA ARG A 28 9.44 -7.82 -21.82
C ARG A 28 10.29 -7.31 -20.66
N PHE A 29 9.79 -7.53 -19.46
CA PHE A 29 10.46 -7.28 -18.18
C PHE A 29 10.79 -8.61 -17.51
N TYR A 30 12.07 -8.92 -17.40
CA TYR A 30 12.60 -10.16 -16.83
C TYR A 30 12.94 -9.92 -15.36
N LYS A 31 12.11 -10.42 -14.46
CA LYS A 31 12.32 -10.32 -13.01
C LYS A 31 12.98 -11.61 -12.51
N PRO A 32 14.21 -11.58 -11.99
CA PRO A 32 14.86 -12.79 -11.47
C PRO A 32 14.02 -13.41 -10.35
N LEU A 33 13.82 -14.72 -10.39
CA LEU A 33 13.05 -15.39 -9.34
C LEU A 33 13.76 -15.26 -8.00
N GLN A 34 13.01 -14.80 -7.00
CA GLN A 34 13.50 -14.68 -5.65
C GLN A 34 13.55 -16.06 -4.97
N GLY A 35 14.58 -16.29 -4.15
CA GLY A 35 14.65 -17.46 -3.29
C GLY A 35 13.58 -17.49 -2.19
N ASP A 36 13.58 -18.57 -1.40
CA ASP A 36 12.64 -18.82 -0.30
C ASP A 36 11.18 -18.89 -0.78
N GLU A 37 10.92 -19.60 -1.88
CA GLU A 37 9.60 -19.79 -2.51
C GLU A 37 8.92 -18.52 -3.05
N ARG A 38 9.42 -17.33 -2.73
CA ARG A 38 8.85 -16.05 -3.19
C ARG A 38 8.71 -15.97 -4.70
N GLY A 39 9.75 -16.38 -5.44
CA GLY A 39 9.72 -16.43 -6.89
C GLY A 39 8.70 -17.42 -7.43
N SER A 40 8.65 -18.64 -6.86
CA SER A 40 7.68 -19.66 -7.29
C SER A 40 6.23 -19.28 -6.95
N ASN A 41 6.00 -18.61 -5.83
CA ASN A 41 4.67 -18.11 -5.44
C ASN A 41 4.18 -17.03 -6.40
N GLU A 42 5.06 -16.11 -6.79
CA GLU A 42 4.71 -15.07 -7.77
C GLU A 42 4.41 -15.68 -9.15
N VAL A 43 5.19 -16.67 -9.60
CA VAL A 43 4.92 -17.43 -10.84
C VAL A 43 3.57 -18.16 -10.76
N ALA A 44 3.29 -18.83 -9.65
CA ALA A 44 2.04 -19.56 -9.45
C ALA A 44 0.83 -18.61 -9.50
N PHE A 45 0.94 -17.45 -8.84
CA PHE A 45 -0.08 -16.41 -8.90
C PHE A 45 -0.35 -15.96 -10.34
N TYR A 46 0.67 -15.51 -11.07
CA TYR A 46 0.51 -15.06 -12.45
C TYR A 46 -0.02 -16.16 -13.39
N SER A 47 0.42 -17.39 -13.19
CA SER A 47 -0.06 -18.55 -13.98
C SER A 47 -1.54 -18.84 -13.75
N SER A 48 -2.06 -18.50 -12.56
CA SER A 48 -3.48 -18.70 -12.22
C SER A 48 -4.40 -17.60 -12.76
N LEU A 49 -3.89 -16.38 -12.99
CA LEU A 49 -4.70 -15.19 -13.34
C LEU A 49 -5.63 -15.39 -14.56
N PRO A 50 -5.18 -15.96 -15.70
CA PRO A 50 -6.02 -16.06 -16.90
C PRO A 50 -7.22 -16.99 -16.72
N VAL A 51 -7.08 -18.02 -15.88
CA VAL A 51 -8.11 -19.04 -15.63
C VAL A 51 -8.95 -18.78 -14.39
N HIS A 52 -8.61 -17.75 -13.60
CA HIS A 52 -9.32 -17.42 -12.38
C HIS A 52 -10.67 -16.74 -12.70
N SER A 53 -11.76 -17.49 -12.58
CA SER A 53 -13.12 -17.02 -12.88
C SER A 53 -13.60 -15.88 -11.98
N GLY A 54 -13.05 -15.78 -10.76
CA GLY A 54 -13.38 -14.73 -9.79
C GLY A 54 -12.72 -13.36 -10.04
N ILE A 55 -11.91 -13.21 -11.10
CA ILE A 55 -11.32 -11.91 -11.48
C ILE A 55 -12.05 -11.40 -12.73
N PRO A 56 -12.87 -10.34 -12.62
CA PRO A 56 -13.55 -9.76 -13.78
C PRO A 56 -12.58 -9.26 -14.86
N GLU A 57 -13.00 -9.30 -16.13
CA GLU A 57 -12.15 -8.90 -17.25
C GLU A 57 -11.60 -7.47 -17.13
N HIS A 58 -12.44 -6.53 -16.67
CA HIS A 58 -12.03 -5.14 -16.46
C HIS A 58 -10.98 -4.99 -15.35
N ILE A 59 -10.91 -5.92 -14.39
CA ILE A 59 -9.90 -5.92 -13.32
C ILE A 59 -8.58 -6.52 -13.79
N ARG A 60 -8.59 -7.46 -14.74
CA ARG A 60 -7.37 -8.12 -15.26
C ARG A 60 -6.37 -7.11 -15.83
N ARG A 61 -6.86 -5.98 -16.36
CA ARG A 61 -6.01 -4.90 -16.88
C ARG A 61 -5.11 -4.26 -15.83
N PHE A 62 -5.38 -4.43 -14.53
CA PHE A 62 -4.52 -3.93 -13.46
C PHE A 62 -3.33 -4.84 -13.17
N PHE A 63 -3.23 -6.01 -13.79
CA PHE A 63 -2.06 -6.87 -13.68
C PHE A 63 -1.15 -6.67 -14.90
N PRO A 64 0.18 -6.72 -14.75
CA PRO A 64 1.09 -6.82 -15.89
C PRO A 64 0.81 -8.11 -16.66
N THR A 65 0.91 -8.06 -17.99
CA THR A 65 0.79 -9.27 -18.80
C THR A 65 1.91 -10.25 -18.44
N PHE A 66 1.55 -11.51 -18.20
CA PHE A 66 2.49 -12.58 -17.89
C PHE A 66 2.80 -13.40 -19.15
N TYR A 67 4.08 -13.59 -19.43
CA TYR A 67 4.57 -14.29 -20.62
C TYR A 67 5.20 -15.65 -20.32
N GLY A 68 5.12 -16.11 -19.07
CA GLY A 68 5.77 -17.34 -18.61
C GLY A 68 7.08 -17.08 -17.89
N THR A 69 7.88 -18.13 -17.75
CA THR A 69 9.22 -18.07 -17.20
C THR A 69 10.25 -18.39 -18.27
N GLU A 70 11.42 -17.76 -18.18
CA GLU A 70 12.50 -17.95 -19.15
C GLU A 70 13.84 -18.02 -18.43
N LEU A 71 14.71 -18.91 -18.89
CA LEU A 71 16.08 -19.02 -18.41
C LEU A 71 16.97 -18.03 -19.19
N VAL A 72 17.45 -17.00 -18.53
CA VAL A 72 18.27 -15.95 -19.16
C VAL A 72 19.53 -15.67 -18.35
N GLU A 73 20.54 -15.08 -18.98
CA GLU A 73 21.79 -14.70 -18.31
C GLU A 73 21.50 -13.65 -17.23
N ALA A 74 21.90 -13.94 -16.00
CA ALA A 74 21.67 -13.07 -14.85
C ALA A 74 22.44 -11.75 -14.97
N SER A 75 21.83 -10.66 -14.49
CA SER A 75 22.40 -9.31 -14.63
C SER A 75 23.71 -9.09 -13.86
N ASP A 76 24.01 -9.95 -12.88
CA ASP A 76 25.24 -9.91 -12.10
C ASP A 76 26.35 -10.80 -12.65
N GLY A 77 26.10 -11.52 -13.76
CA GLY A 77 27.05 -12.44 -14.37
C GLY A 77 27.18 -13.77 -13.65
N SER A 78 26.21 -14.15 -12.80
CA SER A 78 26.21 -15.46 -12.12
C SER A 78 25.86 -16.64 -13.03
N GLY A 79 25.73 -16.43 -14.35
CA GLY A 79 25.25 -17.42 -15.31
C GLY A 79 23.73 -17.37 -15.52
N LEU A 80 23.20 -18.44 -16.10
CA LEU A 80 21.77 -18.57 -16.39
C LEU A 80 20.92 -18.70 -15.11
N LEU A 81 19.90 -17.85 -14.99
CA LEU A 81 18.93 -17.86 -13.89
C LEU A 81 17.50 -17.78 -14.43
N LEU A 82 16.57 -18.47 -13.77
CA LEU A 82 15.16 -18.42 -14.14
C LEU A 82 14.56 -17.05 -13.80
N HIS A 83 13.89 -16.44 -14.76
CA HIS A 83 13.22 -15.16 -14.62
C HIS A 83 11.72 -15.31 -14.89
N LEU A 84 10.92 -14.56 -14.13
CA LEU A 84 9.53 -14.28 -14.43
C LEU A 84 9.47 -13.23 -15.54
N VAL A 85 8.76 -13.52 -16.64
CA VAL A 85 8.67 -12.61 -17.78
C VAL A 85 7.33 -11.88 -17.76
N LEU A 86 7.38 -10.56 -17.57
CA LEU A 86 6.23 -9.67 -17.46
C LEU A 86 6.23 -8.61 -18.56
N GLU A 87 5.15 -7.86 -18.68
CA GLU A 87 5.05 -6.63 -19.47
C GLU A 87 5.98 -5.54 -18.91
N ASP A 88 6.79 -4.94 -19.77
CA ASP A 88 7.52 -3.71 -19.44
C ASP A 88 6.58 -2.50 -19.55
N LEU A 89 6.10 -2.05 -18.40
CA LEU A 89 5.18 -0.91 -18.28
C LEU A 89 5.80 0.44 -18.65
N ALA A 90 7.14 0.52 -18.70
CA ALA A 90 7.87 1.72 -19.04
C ALA A 90 8.26 1.77 -20.53
N LEU A 91 8.04 0.71 -21.30
CA LEU A 91 8.36 0.68 -22.73
C LEU A 91 7.66 1.82 -23.48
N GLY A 92 8.41 2.51 -24.33
CA GLY A 92 7.91 3.60 -25.16
C GLY A 92 7.65 4.91 -24.40
N ARG A 93 7.90 4.96 -23.09
CA ARG A 93 7.84 6.19 -22.30
C ARG A 93 9.23 6.80 -22.23
N VAL A 94 9.34 8.06 -22.63
CA VAL A 94 10.63 8.76 -22.73
C VAL A 94 11.03 9.31 -21.36
N ASN A 95 10.08 9.92 -20.65
CA ASN A 95 10.32 10.61 -19.39
C ASN A 95 9.27 10.24 -18.32
N PRO A 96 9.07 8.94 -18.05
CA PRO A 96 8.02 8.50 -17.14
C PRO A 96 8.30 8.95 -15.69
N SER A 97 7.26 9.48 -15.06
CA SER A 97 7.22 9.60 -13.60
C SER A 97 6.53 8.37 -13.03
N ILE A 98 7.21 7.69 -12.09
CA ILE A 98 6.84 6.37 -11.58
C ILE A 98 6.84 6.40 -10.06
N MET A 99 5.84 5.78 -9.44
CA MET A 99 5.77 5.61 -7.99
C MET A 99 5.33 4.18 -7.65
N ASP A 100 6.13 3.49 -6.86
CA ASP A 100 5.78 2.20 -6.25
C ASP A 100 5.23 2.46 -4.85
N ILE A 101 3.94 2.19 -4.67
CA ILE A 101 3.22 2.40 -3.42
C ILE A 101 2.84 1.04 -2.85
N LYS A 102 3.48 0.64 -1.76
CA LYS A 102 3.15 -0.61 -1.08
C LYS A 102 1.92 -0.39 -0.21
N ILE A 103 0.92 -1.24 -0.39
CA ILE A 103 -0.42 -1.10 0.21
C ILE A 103 -0.55 -2.05 1.41
N GLY A 104 -1.27 -1.59 2.43
CA GLY A 104 -1.53 -2.30 3.68
C GLY A 104 -0.85 -1.63 4.88
N SER A 105 -1.55 -1.61 6.02
CA SER A 105 -0.97 -1.19 7.29
C SER A 105 -0.01 -2.23 7.86
N ARG A 106 -0.18 -3.49 7.46
CA ARG A 106 0.75 -4.59 7.68
C ARG A 106 1.21 -5.20 6.35
N THR A 107 2.49 -5.57 6.29
CA THR A 107 3.09 -6.20 5.09
C THR A 107 3.42 -7.69 5.26
N TRP A 108 2.91 -8.31 6.32
CA TRP A 108 3.06 -9.72 6.64
C TRP A 108 1.70 -10.39 6.82
N ALA A 109 1.61 -11.65 6.41
CA ALA A 109 0.45 -12.51 6.64
C ALA A 109 0.58 -13.23 7.99
N PRO A 110 -0.53 -13.56 8.67
CA PRO A 110 -0.51 -14.39 9.88
C PRO A 110 0.22 -15.72 9.71
N GLU A 111 0.17 -16.30 8.51
CA GLU A 111 0.80 -17.58 8.16
C GLU A 111 2.30 -17.45 7.82
N ALA A 112 2.86 -16.25 7.81
CA ALA A 112 4.28 -16.05 7.52
C ALA A 112 5.17 -16.52 8.68
N SER A 113 6.43 -16.83 8.40
CA SER A 113 7.39 -17.21 9.45
C SER A 113 7.60 -16.08 10.46
N GLU A 114 7.83 -16.42 11.72
CA GLU A 114 8.06 -15.45 12.80
C GLU A 114 9.17 -14.44 12.44
N LYS A 115 10.29 -14.93 11.91
CA LYS A 115 11.40 -14.08 11.44
C LYS A 115 10.97 -13.08 10.34
N TYR A 116 10.07 -13.49 9.45
CA TYR A 116 9.54 -12.60 8.41
C TYR A 116 8.58 -11.57 9.02
N ILE A 117 7.70 -12.00 9.93
CA ILE A 117 6.77 -11.15 10.66
C ILE A 117 7.54 -10.06 11.42
N GLU A 118 8.54 -10.42 12.23
CA GLU A 118 9.36 -9.45 12.99
C GLU A 118 10.05 -8.43 12.07
N LYS A 119 10.63 -8.90 10.97
CA LYS A 119 11.26 -8.05 9.96
C LYS A 119 10.27 -7.06 9.34
N CYS A 120 9.05 -7.50 9.05
CA CYS A 120 8.02 -6.64 8.45
C CYS A 120 7.45 -5.68 9.49
N LEU A 121 7.13 -6.14 10.70
CA LEU A 121 6.69 -5.31 11.82
C LEU A 121 7.64 -4.15 12.10
N LYS A 122 8.95 -4.42 12.13
CA LYS A 122 9.95 -3.36 12.31
C LYS A 122 9.85 -2.29 11.20
N LYS A 123 9.78 -2.72 9.94
CA LYS A 123 9.68 -1.79 8.80
C LYS A 123 8.35 -1.04 8.75
N ASP A 124 7.27 -1.70 9.09
CA ASP A 124 5.93 -1.13 9.08
C ASP A 124 5.82 -0.04 10.17
N ARG A 125 6.45 -0.25 11.34
CA ARG A 125 6.58 0.74 12.42
C ARG A 125 7.46 1.93 12.08
N GLU A 126 8.52 1.72 11.31
CA GLU A 126 9.48 2.76 10.93
C GLU A 126 9.09 3.52 9.64
N SER A 127 7.87 3.29 9.10
CA SER A 127 7.42 3.88 7.84
C SER A 127 5.99 4.43 7.95
N SER A 128 5.51 5.03 6.87
CA SER A 128 4.13 5.49 6.72
C SER A 128 3.08 4.37 6.66
N SER A 129 3.48 3.11 6.63
CA SER A 129 2.55 1.97 6.46
C SER A 129 1.53 1.91 7.59
N LEU A 130 1.96 1.94 8.85
CA LEU A 130 1.03 1.93 9.98
C LEU A 130 0.08 3.15 9.99
N PRO A 131 0.56 4.41 9.95
CA PRO A 131 -0.32 5.56 10.06
C PRO A 131 -1.19 5.83 8.83
N LEU A 132 -0.73 5.46 7.62
CA LEU A 132 -1.44 5.74 6.37
C LEU A 132 -2.11 4.52 5.75
N GLY A 133 -1.79 3.30 6.17
CA GLY A 133 -2.18 2.08 5.46
C GLY A 133 -1.41 1.87 4.16
N PHE A 134 -0.38 2.65 3.86
CA PHE A 134 0.51 2.47 2.72
C PHE A 134 1.84 3.20 2.91
N ARG A 135 2.84 2.87 2.11
CA ARG A 135 4.13 3.60 2.03
C ARG A 135 4.63 3.70 0.60
N ILE A 136 5.42 4.73 0.31
CA ILE A 136 6.14 4.83 -0.96
C ILE A 136 7.41 3.97 -0.85
N SER A 137 7.49 2.89 -1.63
CA SER A 137 8.65 1.97 -1.61
C SER A 137 9.78 2.41 -2.53
N GLY A 138 9.47 3.26 -3.50
CA GLY A 138 10.39 3.83 -4.46
C GLY A 138 9.65 4.78 -5.41
N LEU A 139 10.37 5.75 -5.97
CA LEU A 139 9.79 6.69 -6.92
C LEU A 139 10.86 7.34 -7.80
N GLN A 140 10.41 7.85 -8.93
CA GLN A 140 11.15 8.70 -9.85
C GLN A 140 10.18 9.74 -10.40
N ILE A 141 10.54 11.02 -10.28
CA ILE A 141 9.74 12.14 -10.81
C ILE A 141 10.55 12.85 -11.88
N TYR A 142 10.02 12.93 -13.09
CA TYR A 142 10.62 13.76 -14.13
C TYR A 142 10.45 15.24 -13.79
N ARG A 143 11.53 16.00 -13.93
CA ARG A 143 11.55 17.43 -13.60
C ARG A 143 11.50 18.27 -14.87
N SER A 144 12.60 18.25 -15.61
CA SER A 144 12.76 18.88 -16.92
C SER A 144 13.93 18.22 -17.64
N LYS A 145 14.16 18.60 -18.89
CA LYS A 145 15.29 18.10 -19.69
C LYS A 145 16.64 18.43 -19.05
N GLU A 146 16.74 19.56 -18.38
CA GLU A 146 17.96 20.07 -17.74
C GLU A 146 18.19 19.43 -16.35
N LEU A 147 17.13 19.21 -15.57
CA LEU A 147 17.20 18.68 -14.20
C LEU A 147 17.06 17.15 -14.14
N GLY A 148 16.67 16.52 -15.25
CA GLY A 148 16.42 15.09 -15.34
C GLY A 148 15.38 14.62 -14.33
N PHE A 149 15.67 13.49 -13.67
CA PHE A 149 14.78 12.89 -12.68
C PHE A 149 15.19 13.25 -11.25
N TRP A 150 14.20 13.39 -10.38
CA TRP A 150 14.38 13.24 -8.94
C TRP A 150 14.04 11.80 -8.55
N LYS A 151 15.04 11.05 -8.09
CA LYS A 151 14.93 9.65 -7.68
C LYS A 151 15.64 9.46 -6.34
N PRO A 152 14.94 9.59 -5.20
CA PRO A 152 15.57 9.33 -3.91
C PRO A 152 15.92 7.84 -3.80
N GLY A 153 16.99 7.53 -3.07
CA GLY A 153 17.40 6.14 -2.85
C GLY A 153 16.32 5.34 -2.12
N LYS A 154 16.25 4.02 -2.39
CA LYS A 154 15.24 3.10 -1.83
C LYS A 154 14.98 3.27 -0.32
N LYS A 155 16.03 3.36 0.49
CA LYS A 155 15.90 3.53 1.95
C LYS A 155 15.33 4.90 2.33
N ALA A 156 15.62 5.95 1.57
CA ALA A 156 15.09 7.28 1.82
C ALA A 156 13.60 7.34 1.47
N ALA A 157 13.20 6.79 0.31
CA ALA A 157 11.78 6.70 -0.08
C ALA A 157 10.94 5.94 0.97
N GLN A 158 11.45 4.82 1.47
CA GLN A 158 10.75 3.98 2.45
C GLN A 158 10.60 4.62 3.84
N LYS A 159 11.41 5.64 4.15
CA LYS A 159 11.42 6.34 5.44
C LYS A 159 10.70 7.68 5.41
N LEU A 160 10.05 8.03 4.29
CA LEU A 160 9.24 9.24 4.21
C LEU A 160 8.14 9.18 5.30
N SER A 161 8.12 10.23 6.12
CA SER A 161 7.08 10.48 7.10
C SER A 161 5.72 10.73 6.42
N THR A 162 4.65 10.72 7.21
CA THR A 162 3.30 11.00 6.74
C THR A 162 3.20 12.32 5.97
N GLU A 163 3.80 13.41 6.49
CA GLU A 163 3.75 14.72 5.82
C GLU A 163 4.57 14.76 4.54
N GLU A 164 5.74 14.10 4.54
CA GLU A 164 6.56 13.99 3.33
C GLU A 164 5.87 13.18 2.25
N VAL A 165 5.15 12.10 2.60
CA VAL A 165 4.33 11.33 1.64
C VAL A 165 3.26 12.22 1.01
N LYS A 166 2.53 13.02 1.81
CA LYS A 166 1.54 13.98 1.28
C LYS A 166 2.18 14.96 0.31
N LEU A 167 3.34 15.50 0.67
CA LEU A 167 4.08 16.45 -0.18
C LEU A 167 4.53 15.78 -1.49
N VAL A 168 5.01 14.55 -1.42
CA VAL A 168 5.44 13.77 -2.59
C VAL A 168 4.26 13.46 -3.52
N LEU A 169 3.10 13.08 -3.00
CA LEU A 169 1.90 12.85 -3.82
C LEU A 169 1.46 14.13 -4.57
N ARG A 170 1.65 15.30 -3.96
CA ARG A 170 1.41 16.60 -4.62
C ARG A 170 2.49 16.90 -5.67
N ARG A 171 3.77 16.76 -5.30
CA ARG A 171 4.92 16.98 -6.20
C ARG A 171 4.87 16.08 -7.43
N PHE A 172 4.37 14.86 -7.28
CA PHE A 172 4.22 13.88 -8.36
C PHE A 172 3.41 14.40 -9.54
N VAL A 173 2.44 15.28 -9.28
CA VAL A 173 1.57 15.90 -10.30
C VAL A 173 1.80 17.41 -10.43
N SER A 174 2.98 17.90 -10.07
CA SER A 174 3.31 19.32 -10.11
C SER A 174 4.22 19.68 -11.30
N SER A 175 4.06 20.90 -11.81
CA SER A 175 4.93 21.47 -12.85
C SER A 175 6.21 22.04 -12.24
N ASN A 176 6.14 22.61 -11.04
CA ASN A 176 7.28 23.16 -10.33
C ASN A 176 8.14 22.08 -9.65
N THR A 177 9.35 21.86 -10.19
CA THR A 177 10.25 20.78 -9.74
C THR A 177 11.66 21.23 -9.37
N LEU A 178 11.88 22.52 -9.14
CA LEU A 178 13.17 23.06 -8.74
C LEU A 178 13.52 22.74 -7.27
N ASN A 179 14.82 22.86 -6.97
CA ASN A 179 15.48 22.56 -5.70
C ASN A 179 15.02 23.40 -4.49
N ASP A 180 14.02 24.27 -4.63
CA ASP A 180 13.37 24.88 -3.48
C ASP A 180 12.55 23.81 -2.76
N LEU A 181 13.16 23.23 -1.73
CA LEU A 181 12.45 22.58 -0.64
C LEU A 181 11.36 23.50 -0.03
N ASP A 182 11.42 24.80 -0.31
CA ASP A 182 10.48 25.82 0.17
C ASP A 182 9.31 26.11 -0.80
N SER A 183 9.37 25.66 -2.06
CA SER A 183 8.29 25.94 -3.02
C SER A 183 7.16 24.92 -2.89
N LYS A 184 5.97 25.42 -2.49
CA LYS A 184 4.75 24.62 -2.37
C LYS A 184 4.41 23.97 -3.72
N PRO A 185 4.16 22.64 -3.79
CA PRO A 185 3.81 21.98 -5.05
C PRO A 185 2.50 22.53 -5.63
N ASP A 186 2.53 22.91 -6.91
CA ASP A 186 1.41 23.56 -7.59
C ASP A 186 0.28 22.61 -7.99
N CYS A 187 0.54 21.29 -8.00
CA CYS A 187 -0.39 20.25 -8.42
C CYS A 187 -0.99 20.49 -9.83
N ALA A 188 -0.26 21.19 -10.72
CA ALA A 188 -0.78 21.64 -12.01
C ALA A 188 -1.34 20.52 -12.91
N PHE A 189 -0.83 19.30 -12.77
CA PHE A 189 -1.27 18.12 -13.53
C PHE A 189 -2.24 17.23 -12.76
N ALA A 190 -2.72 17.64 -11.58
CA ALA A 190 -3.64 16.82 -10.80
C ALA A 190 -4.88 16.45 -11.61
N SER A 191 -5.53 17.41 -12.27
CA SER A 191 -6.74 17.16 -13.05
C SER A 191 -6.54 16.18 -14.22
N THR A 192 -5.35 16.16 -14.85
CA THR A 192 -5.08 15.32 -16.04
C THR A 192 -4.45 13.98 -15.70
N VAL A 193 -3.73 13.87 -14.58
CA VAL A 193 -3.10 12.62 -14.12
C VAL A 193 -4.02 11.89 -13.14
N TYR A 194 -4.42 12.55 -12.05
CA TYR A 194 -5.29 11.95 -11.04
C TYR A 194 -6.76 11.96 -11.46
N GLY A 195 -7.22 13.03 -12.12
CA GLY A 195 -8.61 13.25 -12.48
C GLY A 195 -9.01 12.69 -13.85
N GLY A 196 -10.29 12.88 -14.21
CA GLY A 196 -10.86 12.37 -15.45
C GLY A 196 -11.31 10.90 -15.37
N SER A 197 -12.12 10.48 -16.35
CA SER A 197 -12.72 9.13 -16.39
C SER A 197 -11.68 8.00 -16.53
N THR A 198 -10.49 8.32 -17.05
CA THR A 198 -9.37 7.38 -17.19
C THR A 198 -8.20 7.71 -16.26
N GLY A 199 -8.35 8.69 -15.35
CA GLY A 199 -7.29 9.09 -14.42
C GLY A 199 -7.02 8.05 -13.34
N ILE A 200 -5.96 8.29 -12.56
CA ILE A 200 -5.56 7.39 -11.47
C ILE A 200 -6.69 7.19 -10.45
N LEU A 201 -7.46 8.23 -10.12
CA LEU A 201 -8.55 8.11 -9.15
C LEU A 201 -9.64 7.15 -9.63
N SER A 202 -10.06 7.26 -10.90
CA SER A 202 -11.05 6.37 -11.51
C SER A 202 -10.60 4.91 -11.48
N GLN A 203 -9.34 4.67 -11.85
CA GLN A 203 -8.72 3.33 -11.81
C GLN A 203 -8.64 2.75 -10.39
N LEU A 204 -8.28 3.56 -9.39
CA LEU A 204 -8.24 3.13 -7.99
C LEU A 204 -9.65 2.83 -7.45
N LEU A 205 -10.67 3.60 -7.84
CA LEU A 205 -12.06 3.35 -7.44
C LEU A 205 -12.59 2.03 -8.03
N GLU A 206 -12.19 1.69 -9.25
CA GLU A 206 -12.52 0.39 -9.86
C GLU A 206 -11.85 -0.78 -9.13
N LEU A 207 -10.56 -0.64 -8.78
CA LEU A 207 -9.90 -1.60 -7.91
C LEU A 207 -10.59 -1.69 -6.54
N LYS A 208 -10.96 -0.56 -5.94
CA LYS A 208 -11.63 -0.52 -4.65
C LYS A 208 -12.93 -1.32 -4.68
N ALA A 209 -13.78 -1.09 -5.69
CA ALA A 209 -15.03 -1.82 -5.85
C ALA A 209 -14.78 -3.34 -5.89
N TRP A 210 -13.75 -3.79 -6.60
CA TRP A 210 -13.38 -5.21 -6.59
C TRP A 210 -12.88 -5.69 -5.21
N PHE A 211 -12.07 -4.90 -4.50
CA PHE A 211 -11.57 -5.26 -3.16
C PHE A 211 -12.63 -5.23 -2.05
N GLU A 212 -13.76 -4.55 -2.27
CA GLU A 212 -14.91 -4.57 -1.37
C GLU A 212 -15.65 -5.91 -1.40
N ASP A 213 -15.63 -6.60 -2.55
CA ASP A 213 -16.39 -7.84 -2.76
C ASP A 213 -15.52 -9.09 -2.83
N GLN A 214 -14.30 -8.99 -3.37
CA GLN A 214 -13.47 -10.16 -3.59
C GLN A 214 -13.01 -10.78 -2.27
N THR A 215 -13.13 -12.11 -2.19
CA THR A 215 -12.70 -12.90 -1.02
C THR A 215 -11.70 -13.99 -1.41
N ILE A 216 -11.08 -13.81 -2.57
CA ILE A 216 -10.27 -14.82 -3.26
C ILE A 216 -8.83 -14.71 -2.78
N PHE A 217 -8.31 -13.49 -2.67
CA PHE A 217 -6.92 -13.22 -2.37
C PHE A 217 -6.79 -12.25 -1.21
N HIS A 218 -5.81 -12.52 -0.34
CA HIS A 218 -5.20 -11.52 0.52
C HIS A 218 -3.79 -11.21 -0.02
N LEU A 219 -3.54 -9.95 -0.33
CA LEU A 219 -2.31 -9.43 -0.93
C LEU A 219 -1.47 -8.74 0.15
N TYR A 220 -0.41 -9.41 0.60
CA TYR A 220 0.55 -8.83 1.53
C TYR A 220 1.80 -8.36 0.79
N SER A 221 2.38 -7.25 1.23
CA SER A 221 3.59 -6.69 0.61
C SER A 221 3.46 -6.49 -0.91
N CYS A 222 2.24 -6.32 -1.42
CA CYS A 222 1.93 -5.99 -2.80
C CYS A 222 1.93 -4.46 -2.96
N SER A 223 2.25 -4.00 -4.17
CA SER A 223 2.31 -2.58 -4.48
C SER A 223 1.36 -2.21 -5.61
N ILE A 224 0.85 -0.98 -5.58
CA ILE A 224 0.31 -0.28 -6.73
C ILE A 224 1.45 0.54 -7.35
N LEU A 225 1.81 0.22 -8.59
CA LEU A 225 2.70 1.01 -9.42
C LEU A 225 1.87 2.06 -10.16
N VAL A 226 2.17 3.34 -9.94
CA VAL A 226 1.59 4.46 -10.69
C VAL A 226 2.62 4.96 -11.69
N ILE A 227 2.24 5.11 -12.95
CA ILE A 227 3.12 5.63 -14.00
C ILE A 227 2.37 6.54 -14.96
N PHE A 228 3.00 7.63 -15.35
CA PHE A 228 2.51 8.53 -16.40
C PHE A 228 3.67 9.22 -17.11
N GLU A 229 3.43 9.74 -18.32
CA GLU A 229 4.39 10.51 -19.10
C GLU A 229 4.20 12.00 -18.84
N LYS A 230 5.18 12.63 -18.16
CA LYS A 230 5.01 14.01 -17.68
C LYS A 230 5.12 15.03 -18.81
N GLU A 231 5.95 14.78 -19.83
CA GLU A 231 6.06 15.68 -20.98
C GLU A 231 4.75 15.76 -21.77
N LEU A 232 4.03 14.65 -21.91
CA LEU A 232 2.70 14.68 -22.53
C LEU A 232 1.72 15.53 -21.72
N ALA A 233 1.77 15.48 -20.38
CA ALA A 233 0.96 16.36 -19.54
C ALA A 233 1.32 17.85 -19.75
N LEU A 234 2.60 18.17 -19.88
CA LEU A 234 3.11 19.52 -20.18
C LEU A 234 2.63 20.04 -21.53
N GLU A 235 2.53 19.16 -22.53
CA GLU A 235 2.01 19.46 -23.87
C GLU A 235 0.47 19.51 -23.94
N GLY A 236 -0.24 19.32 -22.81
CA GLY A 236 -1.71 19.28 -22.77
C GLY A 236 -2.30 18.02 -23.43
N LYS A 237 -1.48 16.99 -23.66
CA LYS A 237 -1.89 15.69 -24.20
C LYS A 237 -2.25 14.73 -23.07
N SER A 238 -2.87 13.61 -23.42
CA SER A 238 -3.10 12.53 -22.45
C SER A 238 -1.76 11.99 -21.93
N PRO A 239 -1.49 12.02 -20.62
CA PRO A 239 -0.24 11.56 -20.06
C PRO A 239 -0.12 10.02 -20.00
N GLY A 240 -1.16 9.30 -20.46
CA GLY A 240 -1.21 7.84 -20.38
C GLY A 240 -1.02 7.35 -18.94
N ALA A 241 -1.68 8.01 -17.99
CA ALA A 241 -1.62 7.68 -16.56
C ALA A 241 -2.28 6.32 -16.32
N GLN A 242 -1.54 5.41 -15.69
CA GLN A 242 -2.00 4.04 -15.43
C GLN A 242 -1.55 3.55 -14.06
N ILE A 243 -2.34 2.64 -13.49
CA ILE A 243 -1.94 1.85 -12.32
C ILE A 243 -1.81 0.37 -12.67
N LYS A 244 -0.88 -0.31 -12.01
CA LYS A 244 -0.77 -1.77 -12.02
C LYS A 244 -0.49 -2.30 -10.62
N LEU A 245 -1.08 -3.43 -10.26
CA LEU A 245 -0.71 -4.22 -9.09
C LEU A 245 0.54 -5.04 -9.42
N ILE A 246 1.53 -5.02 -8.53
CA ILE A 246 2.82 -5.72 -8.71
C ILE A 246 3.29 -6.38 -7.40
N ASP A 247 4.34 -7.21 -7.50
CA ASP A 247 4.99 -7.92 -6.39
C ASP A 247 4.10 -8.96 -5.67
N PHE A 248 3.75 -10.04 -6.38
CA PHE A 248 2.82 -11.07 -5.89
C PHE A 248 3.49 -12.27 -5.19
N ALA A 249 4.64 -12.06 -4.57
CA ALA A 249 5.35 -13.12 -3.86
C ALA A 249 4.65 -13.57 -2.55
N HIS A 250 3.72 -12.77 -2.05
CA HIS A 250 3.05 -12.95 -0.75
C HIS A 250 1.52 -12.83 -0.91
N VAL A 251 0.96 -13.59 -1.85
CA VAL A 251 -0.48 -13.74 -2.04
C VAL A 251 -0.96 -14.99 -1.31
N TYR A 252 -2.04 -14.85 -0.57
CA TYR A 252 -2.65 -15.93 0.22
C TYR A 252 -4.12 -16.07 -0.17
N GLU A 253 -4.68 -17.27 0.02
CA GLU A 253 -6.11 -17.50 -0.19
C GLU A 253 -6.95 -16.70 0.82
N GLY A 254 -7.94 -15.96 0.32
CA GLY A 254 -8.82 -15.14 1.16
C GLY A 254 -9.85 -15.95 1.94
N ARG A 255 -10.11 -17.21 1.55
CA ARG A 255 -11.00 -18.17 2.25
C ARG A 255 -12.38 -17.58 2.59
N GLY A 256 -12.97 -16.81 1.67
CA GLY A 256 -14.29 -16.22 1.88
C GLY A 256 -14.28 -14.93 2.72
N VAL A 257 -13.11 -14.38 3.04
CA VAL A 257 -12.94 -13.12 3.75
C VAL A 257 -12.29 -12.08 2.85
N ILE A 258 -12.80 -10.84 2.87
CA ILE A 258 -12.20 -9.73 2.13
C ILE A 258 -10.81 -9.37 2.65
N ASP A 259 -9.97 -8.82 1.77
CA ASP A 259 -8.69 -8.26 2.18
C ASP A 259 -8.85 -6.85 2.79
N HIS A 260 -9.29 -6.82 4.05
CA HIS A 260 -9.46 -5.57 4.82
C HIS A 260 -8.15 -4.77 4.95
N ASN A 261 -6.99 -5.43 4.96
CA ASN A 261 -5.70 -4.76 5.07
C ASN A 261 -5.38 -3.98 3.79
N PHE A 262 -5.51 -4.64 2.63
CA PHE A 262 -5.28 -3.99 1.35
C PHE A 262 -6.35 -2.92 1.06
N LEU A 263 -7.62 -3.25 1.29
CA LEU A 263 -8.74 -2.33 1.09
C LEU A 263 -8.60 -1.06 1.94
N GLY A 264 -8.22 -1.18 3.21
CA GLY A 264 -7.97 -0.02 4.08
C GLY A 264 -6.88 0.90 3.55
N GLY A 265 -5.75 0.33 3.10
CA GLY A 265 -4.67 1.08 2.48
C GLY A 265 -5.05 1.76 1.17
N LEU A 266 -5.82 1.05 0.32
CA LEU A 266 -6.35 1.57 -0.93
C LEU A 266 -7.31 2.75 -0.71
N CYS A 267 -8.26 2.61 0.22
CA CYS A 267 -9.18 3.69 0.60
C CYS A 267 -8.45 4.93 1.12
N SER A 268 -7.39 4.73 1.92
CA SER A 268 -6.54 5.83 2.39
C SER A 268 -5.85 6.55 1.22
N LEU A 269 -5.22 5.80 0.30
CA LEU A 269 -4.58 6.37 -0.88
C LEU A 269 -5.57 7.17 -1.76
N ILE A 270 -6.76 6.62 -1.98
CA ILE A 270 -7.87 7.29 -2.68
C ILE A 270 -8.23 8.61 -2.01
N LYS A 271 -8.35 8.64 -0.67
CA LYS A 271 -8.64 9.86 0.09
C LYS A 271 -7.58 10.94 -0.14
N PHE A 272 -6.30 10.59 -0.15
CA PHE A 272 -5.22 11.55 -0.42
C PHE A 272 -5.27 12.09 -1.84
N ILE A 273 -5.42 11.22 -2.84
CA ILE A 273 -5.49 11.63 -4.25
C ILE A 273 -6.71 12.52 -4.50
N TYR A 274 -7.87 12.15 -3.95
CA TYR A 274 -9.09 12.96 -4.00
C TYR A 274 -8.89 14.34 -3.37
N LYS A 275 -8.30 14.42 -2.16
CA LYS A 275 -8.00 15.71 -1.51
C LYS A 275 -7.06 16.59 -2.33
N ILE A 276 -6.12 16.01 -3.08
CA ILE A 276 -5.24 16.77 -3.98
C ILE A 276 -6.03 17.33 -5.17
N LEU A 277 -6.92 16.53 -5.75
CA LEU A 277 -7.77 16.93 -6.88
C LEU A 277 -8.76 18.03 -6.54
N THR A 278 -9.35 17.98 -5.34
CA THR A 278 -10.38 18.95 -4.92
C THR A 278 -9.81 20.12 -4.14
N ALA A 279 -8.50 20.17 -3.91
CA ALA A 279 -7.88 21.30 -3.26
C ALA A 279 -8.10 22.57 -4.10
N PRO A 280 -8.52 23.69 -3.51
CA PRO A 280 -8.61 24.96 -4.23
C PRO A 280 -7.25 25.28 -4.83
N SER A 281 -7.19 25.56 -6.14
CA SER A 281 -5.99 26.14 -6.72
C SER A 281 -5.77 27.51 -6.06
N GLU A 282 -4.81 27.62 -5.14
CA GLU A 282 -4.39 28.90 -4.53
C GLU A 282 -3.64 29.82 -5.54
N SER A 283 -3.97 29.71 -6.82
CA SER A 283 -3.49 30.53 -7.92
C SER A 283 -4.66 31.20 -8.63
N LYS A 284 -5.51 31.90 -7.87
CA LYS A 284 -6.30 33.00 -8.44
C LYS A 284 -5.76 34.29 -7.85
N ILE A 285 -4.93 34.96 -8.65
CA ILE A 285 -4.66 36.39 -8.48
C ILE A 285 -6.02 37.07 -8.41
N GLU A 286 -6.31 37.70 -7.27
CA GLU A 286 -7.43 38.63 -7.16
C GLU A 286 -7.17 39.80 -8.12
N VAL A 287 -7.81 39.77 -9.29
CA VAL A 287 -8.12 41.00 -10.03
C VAL A 287 -9.58 41.27 -9.78
N SER A 288 -9.85 42.27 -8.94
CA SER A 288 -11.19 42.64 -8.53
C SER A 288 -12.03 43.20 -9.69
N ALA A 289 -13.23 42.65 -9.81
CA ALA A 289 -14.50 43.28 -10.23
C ALA A 289 -14.62 43.92 -11.63
N LYS A 290 -15.48 43.33 -12.48
CA LYS A 290 -16.91 43.72 -12.57
C LYS A 290 -17.73 42.70 -13.37
N ALA A 291 -19.03 42.70 -13.06
CA ALA A 291 -20.11 41.80 -13.45
C ALA A 291 -20.16 41.38 -14.93
N ASP A 292 -20.57 40.14 -15.19
CA ASP A 292 -21.93 39.88 -15.69
C ASP A 292 -22.30 38.40 -15.59
N GLN A 293 -23.46 38.17 -14.98
CA GLN A 293 -24.12 36.88 -14.81
C GLN A 293 -24.81 36.51 -16.12
N LYS A 294 -24.48 35.36 -16.72
CA LYS A 294 -25.43 34.60 -17.56
C LYS A 294 -24.96 33.15 -17.78
N ASN A 295 -25.75 32.25 -17.18
CA ASN A 295 -26.04 30.85 -17.53
C ASN A 295 -25.11 30.14 -18.52
N LEU A 296 -24.51 29.03 -18.07
CA LEU A 296 -24.43 27.80 -18.87
C LEU A 296 -24.63 26.59 -17.95
N THR A 297 -25.49 25.70 -18.45
CA THR A 297 -26.15 24.58 -17.80
C THR A 297 -25.24 23.37 -17.61
N ALA A 298 -25.54 22.60 -16.57
CA ALA A 298 -24.91 21.33 -16.24
C ALA A 298 -25.07 20.25 -17.32
N SER A 299 -24.00 19.50 -17.57
CA SER A 299 -24.08 18.05 -17.76
C SER A 299 -22.73 17.45 -17.40
N ASP A 300 -22.68 16.75 -16.26
CA ASP A 300 -21.78 15.61 -16.00
C ASP A 300 -22.20 14.99 -14.64
N ASN A 301 -23.43 14.46 -14.62
CA ASN A 301 -23.90 13.61 -13.54
C ASN A 301 -23.51 12.18 -13.85
N ALA A 302 -22.33 11.72 -13.38
CA ALA A 302 -22.05 10.28 -13.27
C ALA A 302 -20.85 9.91 -12.37
N VAL A 303 -20.52 10.62 -11.26
CA VAL A 303 -19.53 10.07 -10.28
C VAL A 303 -19.73 10.53 -8.82
N VAL A 304 -20.75 11.35 -8.50
CA VAL A 304 -20.78 12.06 -7.19
C VAL A 304 -21.53 11.31 -6.08
N ALA A 305 -22.05 10.10 -6.32
CA ALA A 305 -22.93 9.43 -5.36
C ALA A 305 -22.19 8.80 -4.16
N ASP A 306 -20.99 8.23 -4.34
CA ASP A 306 -20.41 7.32 -3.33
C ASP A 306 -19.39 7.97 -2.37
N LEU A 307 -19.04 9.24 -2.55
CA LEU A 307 -17.98 9.91 -1.78
C LEU A 307 -18.48 10.71 -0.56
N LYS A 308 -19.79 10.76 -0.29
CA LYS A 308 -20.36 11.57 0.81
C LYS A 308 -20.12 11.02 2.22
N ASN A 309 -19.55 9.83 2.38
CA ASN A 309 -19.36 9.20 3.70
C ASN A 309 -17.92 9.25 4.25
N LEU A 310 -17.00 9.97 3.60
CA LEU A 310 -15.66 10.20 4.17
C LEU A 310 -15.67 11.46 5.05
N SER A 311 -16.25 11.36 6.26
CA SER A 311 -16.17 12.44 7.25
C SER A 311 -14.72 12.69 7.67
N ASP A 312 -14.34 13.97 7.78
CA ASP A 312 -13.03 14.41 8.27
C ASP A 312 -12.83 14.01 9.73
N SER A 313 -12.14 12.89 9.95
CA SER A 313 -11.24 12.76 11.10
C SER A 313 -9.81 12.99 10.61
N ASP A 314 -9.15 13.97 11.22
CA ASP A 314 -7.73 14.30 11.03
C ASP A 314 -6.81 13.46 11.93
N ASN A 315 -7.32 12.33 12.43
CA ASN A 315 -6.55 11.35 13.18
C ASN A 315 -6.47 10.07 12.37
N GLY A 316 -5.28 9.45 12.39
CA GLY A 316 -4.99 8.19 11.69
C GLY A 316 -6.07 7.14 11.95
N VAL A 317 -6.17 6.19 11.03
CA VAL A 317 -7.11 5.07 11.09
C VAL A 317 -7.01 4.39 12.46
N GLU A 318 -7.93 4.69 13.37
CA GLU A 318 -8.20 3.86 14.54
C GLU A 318 -8.89 2.60 14.01
N THR A 319 -8.12 1.55 13.84
CA THR A 319 -8.69 0.22 13.73
C THR A 319 -9.24 -0.15 15.10
N ASP A 320 -10.52 -0.53 15.16
CA ASP A 320 -11.18 -1.03 16.37
C ASP A 320 -10.36 -2.18 16.99
N GLN A 321 -9.56 -1.86 18.02
CA GLN A 321 -8.87 -2.85 18.87
C GLN A 321 -9.86 -3.46 19.87
N LYS A 322 -10.95 -4.04 19.40
CA LYS A 322 -11.79 -4.91 20.23
C LYS A 322 -11.62 -6.34 19.77
N ASN A 323 -11.06 -7.16 20.68
CA ASN A 323 -10.84 -8.60 20.60
C ASN A 323 -9.45 -9.06 20.14
N LEU A 324 -8.42 -8.64 20.87
CA LEU A 324 -7.27 -9.51 21.14
C LEU A 324 -7.27 -9.85 22.63
N THR A 325 -7.63 -11.08 22.96
CA THR A 325 -7.43 -11.65 24.29
C THR A 325 -5.92 -11.68 24.58
N ALA A 326 -5.51 -10.90 25.57
CA ALA A 326 -4.14 -10.87 26.05
C ALA A 326 -3.79 -12.23 26.68
N TYR A 327 -2.75 -12.88 26.15
CA TYR A 327 -1.96 -13.81 26.95
C TYR A 327 -1.00 -13.00 27.81
N ASP A 328 -0.91 -13.43 29.07
CA ASP A 328 -0.08 -12.89 30.14
C ASP A 328 1.28 -12.36 29.69
N ASN A 329 1.60 -11.13 30.09
CA ASN A 329 2.72 -10.85 30.99
C ASN A 329 2.69 -9.38 31.42
N GLY A 330 2.76 -9.19 32.74
CA GLY A 330 2.35 -7.98 33.43
C GLY A 330 3.08 -6.70 33.07
N VAL A 331 2.33 -5.61 33.11
CA VAL A 331 2.82 -4.28 33.48
C VAL A 331 1.72 -3.61 34.30
N VAL A 332 2.07 -3.26 35.53
CA VAL A 332 1.31 -2.44 36.47
C VAL A 332 1.33 -0.99 35.99
N THR A 333 0.16 -0.35 35.82
CA THR A 333 0.01 1.10 36.02
C THR A 333 -1.39 1.50 36.49
N ASP A 334 -1.39 2.60 37.23
CA ASP A 334 -2.40 3.06 38.19
C ASP A 334 -3.80 3.35 37.65
N ARG A 335 -4.79 2.96 38.46
CA ARG A 335 -6.19 3.39 38.40
C ARG A 335 -6.33 4.84 38.90
N LYS A 336 -6.96 5.72 38.13
CA LYS A 336 -7.85 6.77 38.67
C LYS A 336 -9.00 7.13 37.71
N ASN A 337 -10.21 7.04 38.28
CA ASN A 337 -11.44 7.79 37.99
C ASN A 337 -12.31 7.41 36.77
N LEU A 338 -13.32 6.58 37.04
CA LEU A 338 -14.64 6.62 36.38
C LEU A 338 -15.69 6.88 37.49
N PRO A 339 -16.70 7.75 37.27
CA PRO A 339 -17.87 7.79 38.14
C PRO A 339 -18.92 6.79 37.66
N ASP A 340 -19.46 6.05 38.62
CA ASP A 340 -20.65 5.23 38.49
C ASP A 340 -21.87 6.10 38.17
N SER A 341 -22.74 5.61 37.29
CA SER A 341 -24.18 5.79 37.48
C SER A 341 -24.94 4.62 36.86
N ASP A 342 -25.61 3.91 37.76
CA ASP A 342 -26.59 2.86 37.52
C ASP A 342 -27.73 3.31 36.60
N ASN A 343 -28.23 2.35 35.81
CA ASN A 343 -29.65 2.03 35.70
C ASN A 343 -29.82 0.73 34.89
N GLY A 344 -30.12 -0.35 35.60
CA GLY A 344 -30.28 -1.69 35.04
C GLY A 344 -31.67 -1.96 34.48
N VAL A 345 -31.79 -3.10 33.79
CA VAL A 345 -32.95 -4.03 33.80
C VAL A 345 -32.43 -5.45 33.50
N ALA A 346 -32.86 -6.40 34.34
CA ALA A 346 -32.62 -7.86 34.32
C ALA A 346 -33.26 -8.55 33.10
N ALA A 347 -33.14 -9.83 32.75
CA ALA A 347 -32.67 -11.11 33.30
C ALA A 347 -32.26 -11.98 32.06
N ASP A 348 -31.63 -13.16 32.09
CA ASP A 348 -32.02 -14.38 32.79
C ASP A 348 -30.90 -15.43 32.66
N ARG A 349 -30.76 -16.27 33.69
CA ARG A 349 -29.74 -17.33 33.85
C ARG A 349 -30.34 -18.69 33.50
N LYS A 350 -29.56 -19.56 32.84
CA LYS A 350 -29.60 -21.05 32.89
C LYS A 350 -28.47 -21.55 31.99
N SER A 351 -27.68 -22.59 32.27
CA SER A 351 -27.40 -23.46 33.42
C SER A 351 -26.23 -24.39 32.99
N LEU A 352 -25.65 -25.12 33.97
CA LEU A 352 -24.77 -26.31 33.90
C LEU A 352 -23.25 -25.99 33.97
N THR A 353 -22.42 -26.52 34.88
CA THR A 353 -22.56 -27.53 35.96
C THR A 353 -21.36 -27.43 36.93
N ASN A 354 -21.56 -27.86 38.19
CA ASN A 354 -20.68 -27.81 39.37
C ASN A 354 -19.49 -28.79 39.41
N SER A 355 -18.45 -28.42 40.18
CA SER A 355 -17.87 -29.18 41.34
C SER A 355 -16.73 -28.33 41.98
N HIS A 356 -16.85 -27.71 43.18
CA HIS A 356 -16.57 -28.25 44.55
C HIS A 356 -15.23 -29.01 44.62
N ASP A 357 -14.24 -28.77 45.50
CA ASP A 357 -14.07 -28.18 46.86
C ASP A 357 -12.59 -27.68 46.96
N GLY A 358 -12.07 -26.93 47.93
CA GLY A 358 -12.51 -26.46 49.24
C GLY A 358 -11.32 -25.77 49.94
N VAL A 359 -11.62 -24.76 50.77
CA VAL A 359 -10.70 -24.12 51.72
C VAL A 359 -10.70 -24.95 53.02
N VAL A 360 -9.55 -25.13 53.66
CA VAL A 360 -9.49 -25.54 55.08
C VAL A 360 -8.53 -24.63 55.84
N ASP A 361 -9.04 -24.19 56.99
CA ASP A 361 -8.48 -23.27 57.96
C ASP A 361 -7.65 -24.01 59.04
N ASP A 362 -6.96 -23.19 59.83
CA ASP A 362 -5.93 -23.38 60.85
C ASP A 362 -6.15 -24.47 61.95
N HIS A 363 -5.07 -25.18 62.35
CA HIS A 363 -4.86 -25.65 63.74
C HIS A 363 -3.46 -26.28 64.01
N LYS A 364 -2.66 -25.55 64.82
CA LYS A 364 -1.72 -25.94 65.91
C LYS A 364 -1.10 -27.36 66.00
N HIS A 365 0.24 -27.34 66.06
CA HIS A 365 1.18 -27.98 67.01
C HIS A 365 1.62 -29.47 66.91
N ILE A 366 2.97 -29.62 67.00
CA ILE A 366 3.80 -30.76 67.49
C ILE A 366 4.06 -31.84 66.41
N THR A 367 5.30 -32.13 65.96
CA THR A 367 6.42 -32.75 66.72
C THR A 367 7.82 -32.51 66.13
N TYR A 368 8.75 -32.21 67.06
CA TYR A 368 10.15 -32.63 67.25
C TYR A 368 11.23 -32.67 66.14
N SER A 369 12.33 -32.02 66.53
CA SER A 369 13.71 -32.03 66.05
C SER A 369 14.38 -33.41 66.10
N VAL A 370 15.33 -33.65 65.19
CA VAL A 370 16.42 -34.61 65.36
C VAL A 370 17.74 -33.95 64.97
N ASN A 371 18.68 -33.87 65.91
CA ASN A 371 20.09 -33.51 65.73
C ASN A 371 20.96 -34.58 66.43
N GLY A 372 22.07 -34.97 65.79
CA GLY A 372 23.19 -35.77 66.32
C GLY A 372 23.00 -37.29 66.13
N VAL A 373 23.75 -38.01 65.28
CA VAL A 373 25.21 -38.26 65.24
C VAL A 373 25.76 -38.75 66.58
N SER A 374 26.20 -40.01 66.58
CA SER A 374 27.29 -40.56 67.39
C SER A 374 28.61 -40.43 66.64
#